data_AF-A0ABD1RTM9-F1
#
_entry.id   AF-A0ABD1RTM9-F1
#
_cell.length_a   1.000
_cell.length_b   1.000
_cell.length_c   1.000
_cell.angle_alpha   90.00
_cell.angle_beta   90.00
_cell.angle_gamma   90.00
#
_symmetry.space_group_name_H-M   'P 1'
#
loop_
_entity.id
_entity.type
_entity.pdbx_description
1 polymer ?
#
loop_
_entity_poly.entity_id
_entity_poly.type
_entity_poly.pdbx_seq_one_letter_code
_entity_poly.pdbx_strand_id
1 'polypeptide(L)'
;MKQDEPIVDMITRFTDIINGLKGFDRQFTNGELVSKMLRSLSKDWNSLRMLIEHIKDVNTYPFEELYGTLMTYEFKNAETNEKTRKSKEEMKEPPEAAFTLKSTNDEGFSNTNMSDEEFDDLVLLVKK
;
A
#
# COMPACT_ATOMS: atom_id res chain seq x y z
N MET A 1 10.13 0.18 -0.90
CA MET A 1 9.56 1.22 -0.03
C MET A 1 10.14 1.04 1.36
N LYS A 2 10.63 2.10 2.00
CA LYS A 2 11.03 2.08 3.40
C LYS A 2 9.77 2.11 4.28
N GLN A 3 9.91 1.68 5.53
CA GLN A 3 8.82 1.79 6.49
C GLN A 3 8.48 3.27 6.73
N ASP A 4 7.18 3.59 6.81
CA ASP A 4 6.63 4.94 7.04
C ASP A 4 7.02 6.00 5.99
N GLU A 5 7.50 5.56 4.84
CA GLU A 5 7.83 6.43 3.73
C GLU A 5 6.55 6.79 2.96
N PRO A 6 6.32 8.07 2.58
CA PRO A 6 5.16 8.41 1.78
C PRO A 6 5.27 7.85 0.35
N ILE A 7 4.13 7.50 -0.25
CA ILE A 7 4.08 6.84 -1.55
C ILE A 7 4.68 7.70 -2.66
N VAL A 8 4.50 9.03 -2.56
CA VAL A 8 5.02 10.00 -3.52
C VAL A 8 6.55 9.93 -3.59
N ASP A 9 7.23 9.89 -2.44
CA ASP A 9 8.70 9.81 -2.38
C ASP A 9 9.20 8.49 -2.95
N MET A 10 8.45 7.41 -2.75
CA MET A 10 8.77 6.09 -3.28
C MET A 10 8.70 6.08 -4.80
N ILE A 11 7.63 6.66 -5.35
CA ILE A 11 7.43 6.76 -6.79
C ILE A 11 8.46 7.69 -7.43
N THR A 12 8.81 8.81 -6.80
CA THR A 12 9.86 9.70 -7.29
C THR A 12 11.18 8.93 -7.44
N ARG A 13 11.62 8.22 -6.39
CA ARG A 13 12.86 7.42 -6.50
C ARG A 13 12.77 6.31 -7.53
N PHE A 14 11.62 5.65 -7.65
CA PHE A 14 11.42 4.65 -8.70
C PHE A 14 11.58 5.28 -10.09
N THR A 15 10.98 6.44 -10.31
CA THR A 15 11.03 7.18 -11.58
C THR A 15 12.45 7.64 -11.90
N ASP A 16 13.20 8.13 -10.91
CA ASP A 16 14.60 8.52 -11.06
C ASP A 16 15.47 7.33 -11.48
N ILE A 17 15.26 6.14 -10.89
CA ILE A 17 15.95 4.91 -11.27
C ILE A 17 15.62 4.53 -12.72
N ILE A 18 14.34 4.54 -13.09
CA ILE A 18 13.91 4.21 -14.46
C ILE A 18 14.51 5.19 -15.48
N ASN A 19 14.52 6.48 -15.16
CA ASN A 19 15.09 7.51 -16.03
C ASN A 19 16.61 7.38 -16.15
N GLY A 20 17.32 7.07 -15.05
CA GLY A 20 18.74 6.76 -15.10
C GLY A 20 19.04 5.55 -15.99
N LEU A 21 18.23 4.49 -15.90
CA LEU A 21 18.36 3.27 -16.71
C LEU A 21 18.07 3.49 -18.19
N LYS A 22 17.14 4.39 -18.53
CA LYS A 22 16.91 4.80 -19.93
C LYS A 22 18.17 5.40 -20.57
N GLY A 23 19.00 6.10 -19.79
CA GLY A 23 20.30 6.61 -20.24
C GLY A 23 21.33 5.52 -20.59
N PHE A 24 21.10 4.27 -20.15
CA PHE A 24 21.89 3.09 -20.49
C PHE A 24 21.20 2.20 -21.54
N ASP A 25 20.35 2.79 -22.40
CA ASP A 25 19.54 2.11 -23.42
C ASP A 25 18.61 1.01 -22.89
N ARG A 26 18.35 1.00 -21.57
CA ARG A 26 17.40 0.06 -20.98
C ARG A 26 16.00 0.66 -20.97
N GLN A 27 15.17 0.19 -21.88
CA GLN A 27 13.75 0.54 -21.94
C GLN A 27 12.91 -0.49 -21.17
N PHE A 28 11.78 -0.03 -20.63
CA PHE A 28 10.82 -0.85 -19.91
C PHE A 28 9.45 -0.69 -20.56
N THR A 29 8.76 -1.80 -20.73
CA THR A 29 7.34 -1.80 -21.09
C THR A 29 6.48 -1.34 -19.92
N ASN A 30 5.25 -0.90 -20.18
CA ASN A 30 4.31 -0.52 -19.11
C ASN A 30 4.09 -1.66 -18.11
N GLY A 31 3.88 -2.89 -18.59
CA GLY A 31 3.73 -4.05 -17.71
C GLY A 31 4.94 -4.29 -16.80
N GLU A 32 6.16 -4.08 -17.30
CA GLU A 32 7.36 -4.17 -16.47
C GLU A 32 7.41 -3.07 -15.41
N LEU A 33 7.05 -1.83 -15.75
CA LEU A 33 7.00 -0.71 -14.81
C LEU A 33 5.98 -0.98 -13.70
N VAL A 34 4.74 -1.32 -14.07
CA VAL A 34 3.66 -1.66 -13.13
C VAL A 34 4.08 -2.81 -12.23
N SER A 35 4.56 -3.91 -12.80
CA SER A 35 4.94 -5.09 -12.03
C SER A 35 6.12 -4.82 -11.08
N LYS A 36 7.08 -3.99 -11.46
CA LYS A 36 8.20 -3.60 -10.58
C LYS A 36 7.74 -2.64 -9.50
N MET A 37 6.84 -1.70 -9.81
CA MET A 37 6.26 -0.76 -8.86
C MET A 37 5.49 -1.50 -7.78
N LEU A 38 4.56 -2.39 -8.15
CA LEU A 38 3.79 -3.21 -7.20
C LEU A 38 4.69 -4.07 -6.30
N ARG A 39 5.76 -4.66 -6.86
CA ARG A 39 6.74 -5.44 -6.08
C ARG A 39 7.60 -4.60 -5.13
N SER A 40 7.68 -3.30 -5.35
CA SER A 40 8.49 -2.39 -4.53
C SER A 40 7.76 -1.79 -3.34
N LEU A 41 6.43 -1.97 -3.24
CA LEU A 41 5.59 -1.49 -2.15
C LEU A 41 5.89 -2.22 -0.82
N SER A 42 5.58 -1.58 0.31
CA SER A 42 5.67 -2.23 1.63
C SER A 42 4.54 -3.25 1.82
N LYS A 43 4.64 -4.05 2.89
CA LYS A 43 3.64 -5.10 3.21
C LYS A 43 2.24 -4.53 3.45
N ASP A 44 2.13 -3.28 3.89
CA ASP A 44 0.86 -2.62 4.20
C ASP A 44 0.00 -2.38 2.94
N TRP A 45 0.60 -2.51 1.75
CA TRP A 45 -0.04 -2.34 0.46
C TRP A 45 -0.45 -3.67 -0.19
N ASN A 46 -0.24 -4.81 0.48
CA ASN A 46 -0.51 -6.12 -0.08
C ASN A 46 -1.97 -6.30 -0.53
N SER A 47 -2.93 -5.74 0.23
CA SER A 47 -4.35 -5.82 -0.12
C SER A 47 -4.65 -5.14 -1.46
N LEU A 48 -4.10 -3.93 -1.69
CA LEU A 48 -4.24 -3.24 -2.96
C LEU A 48 -3.52 -3.98 -4.09
N ARG A 49 -2.31 -4.50 -3.82
CA ARG A 49 -1.55 -5.27 -4.80
C ARG A 49 -2.33 -6.52 -5.27
N MET A 50 -2.83 -7.33 -4.34
CA MET A 50 -3.62 -8.52 -4.69
C MET A 50 -4.89 -8.16 -5.46
N LEU A 51 -5.54 -7.04 -5.08
CA LEU A 51 -6.74 -6.57 -5.77
C LEU A 51 -6.46 -6.16 -7.21
N ILE A 52 -5.37 -5.43 -7.45
CA ILE A 52 -4.94 -5.07 -8.80
C ILE A 52 -4.63 -6.32 -9.61
N GLU A 53 -3.87 -7.28 -9.05
CA GLU A 53 -3.55 -8.56 -9.70
C GLU A 53 -4.81 -9.40 -10.01
N HIS A 54 -5.90 -9.23 -9.25
CA HIS A 54 -7.16 -9.93 -9.47
C HIS A 54 -8.10 -9.25 -10.48
N ILE A 55 -8.15 -7.91 -10.49
CA ILE A 55 -9.13 -7.15 -11.28
C ILE A 55 -8.55 -6.65 -12.61
N LYS A 56 -7.28 -6.25 -12.63
CA LYS A 56 -6.62 -5.66 -13.80
C LYS A 56 -5.53 -6.60 -14.30
N ASP A 57 -5.32 -6.64 -15.61
CA ASP A 57 -4.16 -7.32 -16.17
C ASP A 57 -2.93 -6.40 -16.05
N VAL A 58 -1.95 -6.83 -15.25
CA VAL A 58 -0.70 -6.12 -14.96
C VAL A 58 0.05 -5.72 -16.24
N ASN A 59 -0.06 -6.49 -17.33
CA ASN A 59 0.67 -6.21 -18.57
C ASN A 59 0.07 -5.05 -19.38
N THR A 60 -1.24 -4.82 -19.22
CA THR A 60 -2.00 -3.82 -19.97
C THR A 60 -2.39 -2.61 -19.12
N TYR A 61 -2.27 -2.72 -17.80
CA TYR A 61 -2.55 -1.64 -16.86
C TYR A 61 -1.58 -0.45 -17.08
N PRO A 62 -2.09 0.77 -17.35
CA PRO A 62 -1.23 1.94 -17.55
C PRO A 62 -0.50 2.35 -16.26
N PHE A 63 0.76 2.73 -16.39
CA PHE A 63 1.57 3.13 -15.22
C PHE A 63 1.03 4.42 -14.57
N GLU A 64 0.52 5.34 -15.37
CA GLU A 64 -0.11 6.59 -14.93
C GLU A 64 -1.41 6.34 -14.16
N GLU A 65 -2.16 5.31 -14.52
CA GLU A 65 -3.37 4.91 -13.81
C GLU A 65 -3.01 4.28 -12.46
N LEU A 66 -2.01 3.39 -12.44
CA LEU A 66 -1.46 2.85 -11.19
C LEU A 66 -1.00 3.97 -10.25
N TYR A 67 -0.32 4.99 -10.76
CA TYR A 67 0.11 6.15 -9.98
C TYR A 67 -1.08 6.81 -9.25
N GLY A 68 -2.16 7.10 -9.98
CA GLY A 68 -3.36 7.71 -9.41
C GLY A 68 -4.05 6.82 -8.38
N THR A 69 -4.12 5.51 -8.63
CA THR A 69 -4.65 4.52 -7.69
C THR A 69 -3.84 4.48 -6.39
N LEU A 70 -2.51 4.47 -6.48
CA LEU A 70 -1.62 4.46 -5.32
C LEU A 70 -1.76 5.73 -4.47
N MET A 71 -1.77 6.90 -5.10
CA MET A 71 -1.97 8.18 -4.40
C MET A 71 -3.32 8.25 -3.69
N THR A 72 -4.38 7.79 -4.36
CA THR A 72 -5.74 7.79 -3.78
C THR A 72 -5.85 6.82 -2.61
N TYR A 73 -5.19 5.67 -2.70
CA TYR A 73 -5.15 4.69 -1.61
C TYR A 73 -4.46 5.25 -0.37
N GLU A 74 -3.27 5.87 -0.51
CA GLU A 74 -2.57 6.49 0.62
C GLU A 74 -3.42 7.59 1.26
N PHE A 75 -4.03 8.46 0.45
CA PHE A 75 -4.89 9.53 0.94
C PHE A 75 -6.06 8.99 1.77
N LYS A 76 -6.76 7.96 1.28
CA LYS A 76 -7.84 7.30 2.02
C LYS A 76 -7.35 6.66 3.33
N ASN A 77 -6.21 5.98 3.30
CA ASN A 77 -5.63 5.36 4.50
C ASN A 77 -5.21 6.42 5.54
N ALA A 78 -4.70 7.57 5.09
CA ALA A 78 -4.36 8.69 5.97
C ALA A 78 -5.60 9.28 6.65
N GLU A 79 -6.72 9.46 5.94
CA GLU A 79 -7.99 9.91 6.53
C GLU A 79 -8.52 8.93 7.59
N THR A 80 -8.44 7.62 7.33
CA THR A 80 -8.84 6.59 8.29
C THR A 80 -7.91 6.58 9.52
N ASN A 81 -6.62 6.80 9.33
CA ASN A 81 -5.64 6.92 10.41
C ASN A 81 -5.83 8.19 11.27
N GLU A 82 -6.25 9.31 10.70
CA GLU A 82 -6.62 10.50 11.49
C GLU A 82 -7.90 10.28 12.31
N LYS A 83 -8.91 9.62 11.73
CA LYS A 83 -10.17 9.29 12.43
C LYS A 83 -9.92 8.33 13.61
N THR A 84 -9.06 7.33 13.42
CA THR A 84 -8.68 6.37 14.47
C THR A 84 -7.76 6.98 15.54
N ARG A 85 -6.93 7.98 15.20
CA ARG A 85 -6.15 8.73 16.21
C ARG A 85 -7.03 9.59 17.09
N LYS A 86 -8.05 10.26 16.53
CA LYS A 86 -9.02 11.05 17.30
C LYS A 86 -9.84 10.20 18.27
N SER A 87 -10.29 9.00 17.85
CA SER A 87 -11.01 8.09 18.75
C SER A 87 -10.13 7.44 19.82
N LYS A 88 -8.81 7.31 19.59
CA LYS A 88 -7.86 6.78 20.59
C LYS A 88 -7.37 7.83 21.59
N GLU A 89 -7.52 9.13 21.27
CA GLU A 89 -7.12 10.23 22.16
C GLU A 89 -8.20 10.58 23.20
N GLU A 90 -9.47 10.20 22.97
CA GLU A 90 -10.55 10.30 23.96
C GLU A 90 -10.54 9.18 25.03
N MET A 91 -9.71 8.14 24.87
CA MET A 91 -9.46 7.10 25.88
C MET A 91 -8.04 7.26 26.47
N LYS A 92 -7.85 8.25 27.34
CA LYS A 92 -6.69 8.32 28.24
C LYS A 92 -7.12 8.53 29.69
N GLU A 93 -7.35 7.43 30.40
CA GLU A 93 -7.07 7.31 31.84
C GLU A 93 -6.03 6.17 32.07
N PRO A 94 -5.11 6.28 33.05
CA PRO A 94 -3.89 5.46 33.13
C PRO A 94 -4.01 4.34 34.22
N PRO A 95 -2.98 3.52 34.53
CA PRO A 95 -3.00 2.07 34.29
C PRO A 95 -2.92 1.20 35.56
N GLU A 96 -3.58 0.04 35.59
CA GLU A 96 -3.32 -0.98 36.61
C GLU A 96 -3.03 -2.38 36.03
N ALA A 97 -1.76 -2.77 36.23
CA ALA A 97 -1.20 -4.09 36.53
C ALA A 97 -1.68 -5.39 35.82
N ALA A 98 -0.66 -6.06 35.27
CA ALA A 98 -0.46 -7.52 35.16
C ALA A 98 -1.20 -8.28 34.05
N PHE A 99 -0.45 -8.90 33.13
CA PHE A 99 -0.05 -10.32 33.26
C PHE A 99 0.79 -10.76 32.04
N THR A 100 1.91 -11.41 32.33
CA THR A 100 2.83 -12.05 31.38
C THR A 100 2.24 -13.28 30.70
N LEU A 101 2.28 -13.37 29.37
CA LEU A 101 2.36 -14.65 28.66
C LEU A 101 3.36 -14.56 27.49
N LYS A 102 4.17 -15.61 27.38
CA LYS A 102 5.33 -15.79 26.49
C LYS A 102 5.00 -16.88 25.45
N SER A 103 5.60 -16.74 24.26
CA SER A 103 5.70 -17.74 23.16
C SER A 103 4.39 -17.96 22.37
N THR A 104 4.36 -18.16 21.05
CA THR A 104 5.28 -18.83 20.11
C THR A 104 5.20 -18.22 18.70
N ASN A 105 6.23 -18.46 17.87
CA ASN A 105 6.22 -18.19 16.43
C ASN A 105 4.98 -18.75 15.75
N ASP A 106 4.31 -17.93 14.95
CA ASP A 106 3.47 -18.35 13.84
C ASP A 106 3.65 -17.36 12.70
N GLU A 107 3.82 -17.89 11.49
CA GLU A 107 3.89 -17.15 10.22
C GLU A 107 2.50 -16.55 9.95
N GLY A 108 2.17 -15.50 10.69
CA GLY A 108 0.88 -14.85 10.63
C GLY A 108 0.84 -13.87 9.47
N PHE A 109 0.16 -14.24 8.39
CA PHE A 109 -0.50 -13.28 7.53
C PHE A 109 -1.14 -12.22 8.42
N SER A 110 -0.70 -10.96 8.30
CA SER A 110 -1.36 -9.85 8.96
C SER A 110 -2.79 -9.83 8.44
N ASN A 111 -3.71 -10.38 9.23
CA ASN A 111 -5.13 -10.32 8.95
C ASN A 111 -5.52 -8.86 9.19
N THR A 112 -5.30 -8.03 8.16
CA THR A 112 -5.97 -6.75 8.03
C THR A 112 -7.44 -7.12 7.89
N ASN A 113 -8.18 -7.14 9.00
CA ASN A 113 -9.64 -7.18 8.99
C ASN A 113 -10.13 -5.87 8.35
N MET A 114 -9.99 -5.81 7.03
CA MET A 114 -10.59 -4.81 6.17
C MET A 114 -12.09 -5.07 6.21
N SER A 115 -12.87 -4.05 6.51
CA SER A 115 -14.33 -4.15 6.46
C SER A 115 -14.81 -4.35 5.02
N ASP A 116 -16.01 -4.90 4.85
CA ASP A 116 -16.60 -5.11 3.53
C ASP A 116 -16.76 -3.78 2.77
N GLU A 117 -17.11 -2.70 3.48
CA GLU A 117 -17.20 -1.34 2.91
C GLU A 117 -15.84 -0.85 2.40
N GLU A 118 -14.76 -1.03 3.18
CA GLU A 118 -13.42 -0.66 2.75
C GLU A 118 -12.95 -1.48 1.54
N PHE A 119 -13.32 -2.76 1.48
CA PHE A 119 -13.01 -3.62 0.34
C PHE A 119 -13.74 -3.17 -0.93
N ASP A 120 -15.05 -2.89 -0.84
CA ASP A 120 -15.85 -2.38 -1.96
C ASP A 120 -15.31 -1.04 -2.47
N ASP A 121 -14.88 -0.16 -1.55
CA ASP A 121 -14.25 1.12 -1.87
C ASP A 121 -12.94 0.97 -2.65
N LEU A 122 -12.15 -0.06 -2.33
CA LEU A 122 -10.94 -0.39 -3.07
C LEU A 122 -11.25 -1.02 -4.43
N VAL A 123 -12.25 -1.89 -4.50
CA VAL A 123 -12.73 -2.46 -5.76
C VAL A 123 -13.18 -1.34 -6.70
N LEU A 124 -13.93 -0.37 -6.18
CA LEU A 124 -14.37 0.81 -6.94
C LEU A 124 -13.19 1.68 -7.39
N LEU A 125 -12.17 1.84 -6.53
CA LEU A 125 -10.96 2.58 -6.88
C LEU A 125 -10.19 1.91 -8.02
N VAL A 126 -10.04 0.58 -7.96
CA VAL A 126 -9.29 -0.19 -8.98
C VAL A 126 -10.12 -0.33 -10.26
N LYS A 127 -11.45 -0.45 -10.21
CA LYS A 127 -12.30 -0.60 -11.42
C LYS A 127 -12.48 0.67 -12.24
N LYS A 128 -12.21 1.84 -11.65
CA LYS A 128 -12.33 3.14 -12.34
C LYS A 128 -11.44 3.21 -13.57
#